data_AF-A0A498N8A6-F1
#
_entry.id   AF-A0A498N8A6-F1
#
_cell.length_a   1.000
_cell.length_b   1.000
_cell.length_c   1.000
_cell.angle_alpha   90.00
_cell.angle_beta   90.00
_cell.angle_gamma   90.00
#
_symmetry.space_group_name_H-M   'P 1'
#
loop_
_entity.id
_entity.type
_entity.pdbx_description
1 polymer ?
#
loop_
_entity_poly.entity_id
_entity_poly.type
_entity_poly.pdbx_seq_one_letter_code
_entity_poly.pdbx_strand_id
1 'polypeptide(L)'
;MYHVHFLEMNKHGVTPETPGMQRGHTTEIVRLMGSLSQSYNPRHYVIADTDKMSEEKIRTFEAEQEKSVSPSQFTIHRIPRSREVRQSWSSSVLSSLSALMSSVPLVFRLQPDMVLCNGPGTCIPLCFAGLLLGVLGLKRVLIVYVESICRVETLSLSGKILYYFSDYFFVQWAQLKDKYPKAVYLGRLV
;
A
#
# COMPACT_ATOMS: atom_id res chain seq x y z
N MET A 1 13.52 8.92 14.10
CA MET A 1 13.29 9.12 12.66
C MET A 1 12.78 7.78 12.14
N TYR A 2 11.57 7.71 11.59
CA TYR A 2 10.94 6.45 11.18
C TYR A 2 11.04 6.28 9.66
N HIS A 3 11.64 5.18 9.21
CA HIS A 3 11.66 4.77 7.81
C HIS A 3 10.33 4.10 7.46
N VAL A 4 9.49 4.79 6.68
CA VAL A 4 8.17 4.29 6.31
C VAL A 4 8.11 3.97 4.83
N HIS A 5 7.62 2.76 4.55
CA HIS A 5 7.34 2.32 3.22
C HIS A 5 5.86 2.42 2.93
N PHE A 6 5.54 3.17 1.90
CA PHE A 6 4.19 3.35 1.42
C PHE A 6 4.01 2.49 0.18
N LEU A 7 2.98 1.67 0.20
CA LEU A 7 2.74 0.72 -0.85
C LEU A 7 1.40 0.91 -1.51
N GLU A 8 1.47 1.06 -2.83
CA GLU A 8 0.35 1.43 -3.68
C GLU A 8 0.23 0.44 -4.84
N MET A 9 -0.98 0.05 -5.23
CA MET A 9 -1.23 -0.28 -6.63
C MET A 9 -2.62 0.11 -7.09
N ASN A 10 -2.72 0.66 -8.29
CA ASN A 10 -3.99 0.96 -8.92
C ASN A 10 -4.66 -0.31 -9.50
N LYS A 11 -6.01 -0.32 -9.49
CA LYS A 11 -6.84 -1.22 -10.29
C LYS A 11 -7.19 -0.47 -11.58
N HIS A 12 -6.64 -0.85 -12.74
CA HIS A 12 -7.13 -0.31 -14.01
C HIS A 12 -8.28 -1.13 -14.61
N GLY A 13 -9.36 -0.40 -14.93
CA GLY A 13 -10.56 -0.75 -15.70
C GLY A 13 -11.75 0.03 -15.11
N VAL A 14 -12.49 0.92 -15.79
CA VAL A 14 -12.79 1.12 -17.23
C VAL A 14 -13.40 2.54 -17.45
N THR A 15 -13.31 3.04 -18.70
CA THR A 15 -14.06 4.12 -19.42
C THR A 15 -13.88 5.62 -19.09
N PRO A 16 -13.91 6.49 -20.13
CA PRO A 16 -13.72 7.93 -20.00
C PRO A 16 -15.07 8.63 -19.79
N GLU A 17 -15.57 8.74 -18.57
CA GLU A 17 -16.68 9.66 -18.30
C GLU A 17 -16.51 10.45 -16.99
N THR A 18 -16.71 11.76 -17.11
CA THR A 18 -16.73 12.86 -16.11
C THR A 18 -15.41 13.38 -15.51
N PRO A 19 -15.10 14.69 -15.67
CA PRO A 19 -14.00 15.36 -14.99
C PRO A 19 -14.40 15.65 -13.54
N GLY A 20 -14.11 14.72 -12.65
CA GLY A 20 -14.31 14.89 -11.20
C GLY A 20 -14.25 13.56 -10.47
N MET A 21 -13.14 13.30 -9.77
CA MET A 21 -12.94 12.19 -8.81
C MET A 21 -12.57 10.82 -9.39
N GLN A 22 -11.31 10.63 -9.79
CA GLN A 22 -10.71 9.28 -9.90
C GLN A 22 -10.52 8.68 -8.49
N ARG A 23 -11.44 7.82 -8.04
CA ARG A 23 -11.33 7.05 -6.78
C ARG A 23 -10.37 5.86 -6.93
N GLY A 24 -9.08 6.14 -7.08
CA GLY A 24 -8.02 5.13 -7.11
C GLY A 24 -7.39 4.89 -5.74
N HIS A 25 -6.91 3.67 -5.50
CA HIS A 25 -6.15 3.26 -4.31
C HIS A 25 -5.00 4.23 -3.97
N THR A 26 -4.28 4.70 -5.01
CA THR A 26 -3.29 5.78 -4.95
C THR A 26 -3.74 7.01 -4.18
N THR A 27 -4.91 7.52 -4.55
CA THR A 27 -5.40 8.80 -4.07
C THR A 27 -5.81 8.70 -2.60
N GLU A 28 -6.26 7.52 -2.18
CA GLU A 28 -6.52 7.22 -0.76
C GLU A 28 -5.23 7.26 0.05
N ILE A 29 -4.16 6.57 -0.41
CA ILE A 29 -2.87 6.56 0.28
C ILE A 29 -2.25 7.95 0.33
N VAL A 30 -2.20 8.66 -0.79
CA VAL A 30 -1.60 10.01 -0.87
C VAL A 30 -2.32 10.98 0.08
N ARG A 31 -3.65 10.94 0.15
CA ARG A 31 -4.41 11.76 1.11
C ARG A 31 -4.11 11.38 2.56
N LEU A 32 -4.07 10.07 2.86
CA LEU A 32 -3.69 9.60 4.18
C LEU A 32 -2.29 10.10 4.56
N MET A 33 -1.34 10.06 3.62
CA MET A 33 0.01 10.57 3.82
C MET A 33 0.09 12.06 4.06
N GLY A 34 -0.79 12.85 3.44
CA GLY A 34 -0.93 14.29 3.73
C GLY A 34 -1.32 14.58 5.18
N SER A 35 -1.95 13.62 5.88
CA SER A 35 -2.29 13.73 7.30
C SER A 35 -1.22 13.19 8.26
N LEU A 36 -0.18 12.52 7.74
CA LEU A 36 0.89 11.93 8.55
C LEU A 36 1.95 12.96 8.92
N SER A 37 2.51 12.83 10.13
CA SER A 37 3.57 13.70 10.63
C SER A 37 4.86 13.63 9.79
N GLN A 38 5.69 14.67 9.87
CA GLN A 38 7.01 14.69 9.21
C GLN A 38 8.04 13.74 9.84
N SER A 39 7.74 13.16 11.00
CA SER A 39 8.61 12.17 11.65
C SER A 39 8.75 10.87 10.85
N TYR A 40 7.88 10.66 9.85
CA TYR A 40 7.91 9.57 8.87
C TYR A 40 8.75 9.96 7.64
N ASN A 41 10.07 10.04 7.82
CA ASN A 41 11.07 10.37 6.83
C ASN A 41 12.31 9.49 7.05
N PRO A 42 13.01 9.01 6.00
CA PRO A 42 12.67 9.14 4.57
C PRO A 42 11.48 8.26 4.16
N ARG A 43 10.80 8.68 3.08
CA ARG A 43 9.63 7.97 2.54
C ARG A 43 10.03 7.11 1.36
N HIS A 44 9.71 5.82 1.40
CA HIS A 44 9.92 4.92 0.28
C HIS A 44 8.58 4.49 -0.30
N TYR A 45 8.33 4.86 -1.54
CA TYR A 45 7.16 4.45 -2.29
C TYR A 45 7.49 3.20 -3.09
N VAL A 46 6.63 2.19 -3.04
CA VAL A 46 6.78 1.01 -3.89
C VAL A 46 5.56 0.86 -4.77
N ILE A 47 5.78 0.93 -6.08
CA ILE A 47 4.75 0.89 -7.11
C ILE A 47 5.02 -0.27 -8.09
N ALA A 48 4.02 -0.62 -8.89
CA ALA A 48 4.21 -1.56 -9.98
C ALA A 48 5.03 -0.96 -11.13
N ASP A 49 5.82 -1.78 -11.82
CA ASP A 49 6.62 -1.36 -12.98
C ASP A 49 5.81 -0.59 -14.03
N THR A 50 4.58 -1.06 -14.29
CA THR A 50 3.69 -0.50 -15.32
C THR A 50 2.84 0.68 -14.83
N ASP A 51 2.93 1.07 -13.56
CA ASP A 51 2.00 2.02 -12.95
C ASP A 51 2.51 3.47 -13.02
N LYS A 52 2.43 4.06 -14.21
CA LYS A 52 2.88 5.44 -14.47
C LYS A 52 2.00 6.50 -13.79
N MET A 53 0.70 6.25 -13.69
CA MET A 53 -0.27 7.15 -13.07
C MET A 53 0.03 7.38 -11.58
N SER A 54 0.44 6.30 -10.91
CA SER A 54 0.80 6.30 -9.49
C SER A 54 2.06 7.12 -9.23
N GLU A 55 3.09 6.93 -10.06
CA GLU A 55 4.32 7.72 -10.00
C GLU A 55 4.05 9.23 -10.17
N GLU A 56 3.23 9.61 -11.15
CA GLU A 56 2.89 11.02 -11.38
C GLU A 56 2.21 11.62 -10.14
N LYS A 57 1.23 10.93 -9.56
CA LYS A 57 0.51 11.39 -8.35
C LYS A 57 1.43 11.54 -7.15
N ILE A 58 2.36 10.61 -6.92
CA ILE A 58 3.34 10.70 -5.83
C ILE A 58 4.23 11.93 -6.02
N ARG A 59 4.75 12.14 -7.24
CA ARG A 59 5.62 13.28 -7.55
C ARG A 59 4.90 14.61 -7.38
N THR A 60 3.65 14.72 -7.83
CA THR A 60 2.82 15.91 -7.62
C THR A 60 2.61 16.18 -6.13
N PHE A 61 2.27 15.15 -5.35
CA PHE A 61 2.05 15.29 -3.91
C PHE A 61 3.32 15.75 -3.15
N GLU A 62 4.47 15.13 -3.42
CA GLU A 62 5.71 15.52 -2.74
C GLU A 62 6.16 16.93 -3.18
N ALA A 63 5.97 17.31 -4.45
CA ALA A 63 6.25 18.68 -4.93
C ALA A 63 5.32 19.75 -4.31
N GLU A 64 4.08 19.40 -3.98
CA GLU A 64 3.17 20.29 -3.24
C GLU A 64 3.60 20.43 -1.77
N GLN A 65 4.05 19.34 -1.15
CA GLN A 65 4.55 19.33 0.23
C GLN A 65 5.83 20.15 0.40
N GLU A 66 6.78 20.07 -0.55
CA GLU A 66 8.03 20.84 -0.54
C GLU A 66 7.82 22.37 -0.49
N LYS A 67 6.71 22.87 -1.04
CA LYS A 67 6.38 24.31 -1.04
C LYS A 67 5.92 24.81 0.33
N SER A 68 5.50 23.90 1.21
CA SER A 68 4.84 24.24 2.47
C SER A 68 5.77 24.19 3.67
N VAL A 69 6.71 23.23 3.73
CA VAL A 69 7.70 23.05 4.82
C VAL A 69 8.86 22.20 4.27
N SER A 70 10.08 22.34 4.83
CA SER A 70 11.36 21.67 4.48
C SER A 70 11.29 20.38 3.64
N PRO A 71 12.15 20.21 2.61
CA PRO A 71 12.03 19.14 1.63
C PRO A 71 12.03 17.73 2.24
N SER A 72 10.95 16.99 2.03
CA SER A 72 10.83 15.57 2.41
C SER A 72 11.61 14.70 1.43
N GLN A 73 12.70 14.08 1.90
CA GLN A 73 13.38 13.05 1.11
C GLN A 73 12.46 11.85 0.83
N PHE A 74 12.22 11.58 -0.45
CA PHE A 74 11.46 10.43 -0.90
C PHE A 74 12.18 9.64 -2.00
N THR A 75 11.84 8.37 -2.14
CA THR A 75 12.34 7.50 -3.22
C THR A 75 11.23 6.61 -3.73
N ILE A 76 11.15 6.44 -5.05
CA ILE A 76 10.19 5.54 -5.70
C ILE A 76 10.93 4.29 -6.17
N HIS A 77 10.46 3.13 -5.73
CA HIS A 77 10.92 1.80 -6.12
C HIS A 77 9.84 1.13 -6.96
N ARG A 78 10.27 0.33 -7.94
CA ARG A 78 9.36 -0.41 -8.81
C ARG A 78 9.53 -1.91 -8.60
N ILE A 79 8.41 -2.62 -8.59
CA ILE A 79 8.39 -4.08 -8.52
C ILE A 79 7.45 -4.68 -9.58
N PRO A 80 7.68 -5.95 -9.99
CA PRO A 80 6.74 -6.65 -10.84
C PRO A 80 5.36 -6.76 -10.17
N ARG A 81 4.29 -6.64 -10.97
CA ARG A 81 2.93 -6.88 -10.45
C ARG A 81 2.75 -8.33 -10.05
N SER A 82 2.18 -8.56 -8.88
CA SER A 82 1.81 -9.92 -8.44
C SER A 82 0.70 -10.55 -9.26
N ARG A 83 -0.11 -9.76 -9.97
CA ARG A 83 -1.15 -10.25 -10.88
C ARG A 83 -1.62 -9.17 -11.85
N GLU A 84 -1.66 -9.47 -13.13
CA GLU A 84 -2.35 -8.63 -14.13
C GLU A 84 -3.85 -8.94 -14.20
N VAL A 85 -4.65 -7.93 -14.55
CA VAL A 85 -6.10 -8.10 -14.72
C VAL A 85 -6.34 -9.05 -15.90
N ARG A 86 -7.14 -10.11 -15.69
CA ARG A 86 -7.42 -11.24 -16.63
C ARG A 86 -6.38 -12.37 -16.73
N GLN A 87 -5.37 -12.44 -15.86
CA GLN A 87 -4.49 -13.61 -15.80
C GLN A 87 -5.18 -14.85 -15.19
N SER A 88 -4.85 -16.03 -15.71
CA SER A 88 -5.25 -17.32 -15.15
C SER A 88 -4.67 -17.52 -13.75
N TRP A 89 -5.35 -18.33 -12.93
CA TRP A 89 -4.94 -18.59 -11.54
C TRP A 89 -3.53 -19.19 -11.44
N SER A 90 -3.14 -20.06 -12.37
CA SER A 90 -1.81 -20.66 -12.43
C SER A 90 -0.70 -19.67 -12.77
N SER A 91 -0.93 -18.77 -13.74
CA SER A 91 0.01 -17.70 -14.08
C SER A 91 0.12 -16.64 -12.97
N SER A 92 -0.96 -16.45 -12.20
CA SER A 92 -1.00 -15.53 -11.04
C SER A 92 -0.07 -15.95 -9.91
N VAL A 93 0.19 -17.26 -9.74
CA VAL A 93 1.14 -17.76 -8.74
C VAL A 93 2.58 -17.40 -9.14
N LEU A 94 2.93 -17.54 -10.41
CA LEU A 94 4.27 -17.22 -10.93
C LEU A 94 4.55 -15.72 -10.83
N SER A 95 3.58 -14.86 -11.18
CA SER A 95 3.74 -13.41 -11.04
C SER A 95 3.78 -12.97 -9.57
N SER A 96 3.02 -13.63 -8.67
CA SER A 96 3.13 -13.41 -7.23
C SER A 96 4.49 -13.81 -6.67
N LEU A 97 5.06 -14.93 -7.13
CA LEU A 97 6.39 -15.38 -6.73
C LEU A 97 7.48 -14.44 -7.26
N SER A 98 7.37 -13.99 -8.51
CA SER A 98 8.28 -12.98 -9.07
C SER A 98 8.26 -11.69 -8.25
N ALA A 99 7.06 -11.19 -7.92
CA ALA A 99 6.92 -10.04 -7.04
C ALA A 99 7.56 -10.29 -5.67
N LEU A 100 7.45 -11.49 -5.11
CA LEU A 100 8.12 -11.87 -3.86
C LEU A 100 9.64 -11.86 -3.97
N MET A 101 10.19 -12.43 -5.05
CA MET A 101 11.63 -12.44 -5.30
C MET A 101 12.22 -11.04 -5.46
N SER A 102 11.45 -10.07 -5.98
CA SER A 102 11.86 -8.66 -6.01
C SER A 102 11.63 -7.94 -4.67
N SER A 103 10.57 -8.28 -3.96
CA SER A 103 10.16 -7.62 -2.72
C SER A 103 11.08 -7.93 -1.54
N VAL A 104 11.53 -9.18 -1.42
CA VAL A 104 12.38 -9.62 -0.29
C VAL A 104 13.72 -8.88 -0.25
N PRO A 105 14.55 -8.85 -1.31
CA PRO A 105 15.81 -8.11 -1.30
C PRO A 105 15.61 -6.61 -1.05
N LEU A 106 14.54 -6.05 -1.62
CA LEU A 106 14.21 -4.63 -1.46
C LEU A 106 13.92 -4.28 0.00
N VAL A 107 13.05 -5.04 0.66
CA VAL A 107 12.70 -4.82 2.07
C VAL A 107 13.88 -5.11 2.99
N PHE A 108 14.68 -6.13 2.70
CA PHE A 108 15.87 -6.44 3.49
C PHE A 108 16.96 -5.38 3.39
N ARG A 109 17.09 -4.73 2.22
CA ARG A 109 18.02 -3.62 2.03
C ARG A 109 17.54 -2.35 2.74
N LEU A 110 16.24 -2.05 2.65
CA LEU A 110 15.68 -0.81 3.15
C LEU A 110 15.35 -0.85 4.65
N GLN A 111 15.09 -2.05 5.19
CA GLN A 111 14.77 -2.31 6.60
C GLN A 111 13.76 -1.28 7.16
N PRO A 112 12.52 -1.23 6.65
CA PRO A 112 11.51 -0.28 7.13
C PRO A 112 11.18 -0.46 8.61
N ASP A 113 10.82 0.63 9.28
CA ASP A 113 10.14 0.55 10.60
C ASP A 113 8.66 0.21 10.44
N MET A 114 8.07 0.65 9.32
CA MET A 114 6.65 0.46 9.04
C MET A 114 6.37 0.29 7.55
N VAL A 115 5.44 -0.59 7.21
CA VAL A 115 4.82 -0.73 5.90
C VAL A 115 3.36 -0.28 6.01
N LEU A 116 3.01 0.81 5.34
CA LEU A 116 1.64 1.26 5.14
C LEU A 116 1.17 0.84 3.75
N CYS A 117 0.10 0.07 3.69
CA CYS A 117 -0.43 -0.41 2.42
C CYS A 117 -1.95 -0.37 2.37
N ASN A 118 -2.46 -0.13 1.17
CA ASN A 118 -3.86 -0.26 0.81
C ASN A 118 -3.91 -1.20 -0.43
N GLY A 119 -5.03 -1.92 -0.64
CA GLY A 119 -5.12 -3.03 -1.63
C GLY A 119 -4.57 -2.69 -3.03
N PRO A 120 -4.19 -3.66 -3.92
CA PRO A 120 -4.52 -5.08 -4.09
C PRO A 120 -3.33 -6.03 -3.78
N GLY A 121 -3.36 -7.28 -4.29
CA GLY A 121 -2.46 -8.38 -3.91
C GLY A 121 -0.94 -8.13 -3.97
N THR A 122 -0.45 -7.11 -4.68
CA THR A 122 0.99 -6.76 -4.69
C THR A 122 1.50 -6.23 -3.34
N CYS A 123 0.61 -5.86 -2.41
CA CYS A 123 1.00 -5.59 -1.04
C CYS A 123 1.43 -6.82 -0.25
N ILE A 124 0.94 -8.00 -0.62
CA ILE A 124 1.18 -9.24 0.11
C ILE A 124 2.67 -9.60 0.13
N PRO A 125 3.41 -9.61 -1.00
CA PRO A 125 4.83 -9.93 -0.98
C PRO A 125 5.69 -8.99 -0.13
N LEU A 126 5.37 -7.70 -0.11
CA LEU A 126 6.13 -6.71 0.67
C LEU A 126 5.82 -6.77 2.16
N CYS A 127 4.56 -6.98 2.52
CA CYS A 127 4.17 -7.26 3.90
C CYS A 127 4.83 -8.56 4.39
N PHE A 128 4.82 -9.62 3.57
CA PHE A 128 5.46 -10.88 3.90
C PHE A 128 6.97 -10.74 4.08
N ALA A 129 7.65 -9.98 3.22
CA ALA A 129 9.07 -9.68 3.38
C ALA A 129 9.36 -8.92 4.69
N GLY A 130 8.47 -8.00 5.11
CA GLY A 130 8.56 -7.32 6.40
C GLY A 130 8.36 -8.25 7.59
N LEU A 131 7.39 -9.18 7.51
CA LEU A 131 7.22 -10.24 8.52
C LEU A 131 8.47 -11.11 8.61
N LEU A 132 9.06 -11.47 7.47
CA LEU A 132 10.24 -12.31 7.42
C LEU A 132 11.44 -11.65 8.12
N LEU A 133 11.63 -10.33 7.95
CA LEU A 133 12.64 -9.58 8.73
C LEU A 133 12.43 -9.70 10.24
N GLY A 134 11.17 -9.67 10.69
CA GLY A 134 10.82 -9.82 12.09
C GLY A 134 11.06 -11.24 12.61
N VAL A 135 10.64 -12.25 11.85
CA VAL A 135 10.81 -13.67 12.18
C VAL A 135 12.29 -14.06 12.24
N LEU A 136 13.13 -13.51 11.37
CA LEU A 136 14.58 -13.73 11.38
C LEU A 136 15.31 -12.93 12.48
N GLY A 137 14.59 -12.14 13.29
CA GLY A 137 15.19 -11.34 14.36
C GLY A 137 16.03 -10.16 13.88
N LEU A 138 15.95 -9.80 12.59
CA LEU A 138 16.76 -8.73 12.00
C LEU A 138 16.17 -7.35 12.31
N LYS A 139 14.86 -7.18 12.10
CA LYS A 139 14.13 -5.95 12.40
C LYS A 139 12.64 -6.21 12.48
N ARG A 140 11.99 -5.72 13.54
CA ARG A 140 10.52 -5.72 13.62
C ARG A 140 9.95 -4.63 12.72
N VAL A 141 9.14 -5.02 11.75
CA VAL A 141 8.46 -4.12 10.82
C VAL A 141 6.98 -4.05 11.21
N LEU A 142 6.46 -2.85 11.47
CA LEU A 142 5.04 -2.64 11.72
C LEU A 142 4.25 -2.69 10.41
N ILE A 143 3.21 -3.51 10.34
CA ILE A 143 2.37 -3.64 9.16
C ILE A 143 1.03 -2.97 9.42
N VAL A 144 0.76 -1.92 8.64
CA VAL A 144 -0.48 -1.15 8.70
C VAL A 144 -1.22 -1.33 7.39
N TYR A 145 -2.38 -1.97 7.45
CA TYR A 145 -3.25 -2.16 6.29
C TYR A 145 -4.46 -1.25 6.37
N VAL A 146 -4.77 -0.56 5.28
CA VAL A 146 -5.99 0.24 5.13
C VAL A 146 -6.83 -0.39 4.02
N GLU A 147 -8.00 -0.90 4.37
CA GLU A 147 -8.95 -1.42 3.37
C GLU A 147 -9.55 -0.26 2.57
N SER A 148 -9.75 -0.50 1.27
CA SER A 148 -10.20 0.53 0.35
C SER A 148 -11.67 0.91 0.59
N ILE A 149 -12.02 2.16 0.33
CA ILE A 149 -13.39 2.65 0.46
C ILE A 149 -14.37 1.90 -0.45
N CYS A 150 -13.88 1.30 -1.54
CA CYS A 150 -14.70 0.50 -2.45
C CYS A 150 -15.20 -0.82 -1.82
N ARG A 151 -14.71 -1.20 -0.64
CA ARG A 151 -15.11 -2.41 0.08
C ARG A 151 -16.10 -2.07 1.19
N VAL A 152 -17.38 -2.05 0.84
CA VAL A 152 -18.47 -1.73 1.78
C VAL A 152 -18.87 -2.93 2.62
N GLU A 153 -19.07 -4.09 1.99
CA GLU A 153 -19.71 -5.24 2.64
C GLU A 153 -18.75 -6.36 3.05
N THR A 154 -17.65 -6.52 2.29
CA THR A 154 -16.68 -7.61 2.45
C THR A 154 -15.26 -7.11 2.19
N LEU A 155 -14.29 -7.68 2.92
CA LEU A 155 -12.86 -7.39 2.72
C LEU A 155 -12.38 -7.88 1.35
N SER A 156 -11.38 -7.19 0.80
CA SER A 156 -10.64 -7.65 -0.37
C SER A 156 -9.91 -8.96 -0.08
N LEU A 157 -9.47 -9.69 -1.11
CA LEU A 157 -8.66 -10.91 -0.88
C LEU A 157 -7.37 -10.58 -0.11
N SER A 158 -6.70 -9.49 -0.48
CA SER A 158 -5.55 -8.95 0.25
C SER A 158 -5.91 -8.59 1.69
N GLY A 159 -7.06 -7.96 1.90
CA GLY A 159 -7.56 -7.60 3.22
C GLY A 159 -7.84 -8.81 4.09
N LYS A 160 -8.45 -9.88 3.53
CA LYS A 160 -8.67 -11.15 4.26
C LYS A 160 -7.35 -11.79 4.71
N ILE A 161 -6.31 -11.72 3.89
CA ILE A 161 -4.99 -12.25 4.23
C ILE A 161 -4.35 -11.36 5.30
N LEU A 162 -4.20 -10.07 5.02
CA LEU A 162 -3.52 -9.12 5.92
C LEU A 162 -4.29 -8.84 7.20
N TYR A 163 -5.57 -9.16 7.27
CA TYR A 163 -6.32 -9.12 8.52
C TYR A 163 -5.63 -9.93 9.63
N TYR A 164 -5.07 -11.09 9.29
CA TYR A 164 -4.36 -11.92 10.27
C TYR A 164 -2.93 -11.44 10.53
N PHE A 165 -2.25 -10.91 9.51
CA PHE A 165 -0.82 -10.61 9.58
C PHE A 165 -0.45 -9.15 9.86
N SER A 166 -1.37 -8.20 9.71
CA SER A 166 -1.12 -6.80 10.03
C SER A 166 -1.14 -6.54 11.53
N ASP A 167 -0.29 -5.63 12.01
CA ASP A 167 -0.36 -5.10 13.38
C ASP A 167 -1.59 -4.20 13.53
N TYR A 168 -1.83 -3.33 12.54
CA TYR A 168 -2.99 -2.44 12.50
C TYR A 168 -3.79 -2.64 11.21
N PHE A 169 -5.09 -2.89 11.36
CA PHE A 169 -6.01 -3.11 10.24
C PHE A 169 -7.12 -2.07 10.28
N PHE A 170 -7.18 -1.20 9.29
CA PHE A 170 -8.14 -0.10 9.22
C PHE A 170 -9.23 -0.36 8.17
N VAL A 171 -10.46 -0.01 8.50
CA VAL A 171 -11.62 -0.08 7.60
C VAL A 171 -12.35 1.26 7.57
N GLN A 172 -12.95 1.56 6.42
CA GLN A 172 -13.68 2.82 6.19
C GLN A 172 -15.22 2.69 6.33
N TRP A 173 -15.71 1.49 6.65
CA TRP A 173 -17.15 1.19 6.80
C TRP A 173 -17.42 0.52 8.15
N ALA A 174 -18.42 1.03 8.88
CA ALA A 174 -18.77 0.52 10.21
C ALA A 174 -19.22 -0.95 10.17
N GLN A 175 -19.93 -1.35 9.10
CA GLN A 175 -20.39 -2.74 8.91
C GLN A 175 -19.23 -3.73 8.82
N LEU A 176 -18.06 -3.29 8.32
CA LEU A 176 -16.86 -4.13 8.34
C LEU A 176 -16.27 -4.25 9.73
N LYS A 177 -16.31 -3.19 10.55
CA LYS A 177 -15.86 -3.27 11.94
C LYS A 177 -16.70 -4.29 12.72
N ASP A 178 -18.01 -4.32 12.51
CA ASP A 178 -18.90 -5.27 13.18
C ASP A 178 -18.56 -6.72 12.81
N LYS A 179 -18.23 -6.98 11.54
CA LYS A 179 -17.84 -8.31 11.05
C LYS A 179 -16.41 -8.71 11.41
N TYR A 180 -15.53 -7.74 11.61
CA TYR A 180 -14.09 -7.95 11.78
C TYR A 180 -13.59 -7.22 13.04
N PRO A 181 -13.69 -7.83 14.23
CA PRO A 181 -13.42 -7.15 15.50
C PRO A 181 -12.02 -6.56 15.66
N LYS A 182 -10.98 -7.17 15.07
CA LYS A 182 -9.61 -6.62 15.04
C LYS A 182 -9.48 -5.32 14.22
N ALA A 183 -10.41 -5.06 13.29
CA ALA A 183 -10.36 -3.86 12.47
C ALA A 183 -10.58 -2.60 13.32
N VAL A 184 -10.03 -1.47 12.89
CA VAL A 184 -10.28 -0.15 13.47
C VAL A 184 -11.01 0.68 12.43
N TYR A 185 -12.16 1.23 12.83
CA TYR A 185 -12.96 2.08 11.95
C TYR A 185 -12.39 3.50 11.92
N LEU A 186 -12.00 3.99 10.75
CA LEU A 186 -11.45 5.34 10.56
C LEU A 186 -12.48 6.36 10.06
N GLY A 187 -13.68 5.91 9.68
CA GLY A 187 -14.58 6.75 8.89
C GLY A 187 -14.20 6.82 7.43
N ARG A 188 -14.87 7.71 6.69
CA ARG A 188 -14.57 7.96 5.27
C ARG A 188 -13.36 8.88 5.17
N LEU A 189 -12.25 8.36 4.64
CA LEU A 189 -11.02 9.13 4.43
C LEU A 189 -11.09 9.99 3.14
N VAL A 190 -12.22 9.93 2.40
CA VAL A 190 -12.49 10.65 1.14
C VAL A 190 -13.95 11.05 0.99
#